data_AF-A0A1U8PJZ3-F1
#
_entry.id   AF-A0A1U8PJZ3-F1
#
_cell.length_a   1.000
_cell.length_b   1.000
_cell.length_c   1.000
_cell.angle_alpha   90.00
_cell.angle_beta   90.00
_cell.angle_gamma   90.00
#
_symmetry.space_group_name_H-M   'P 1'
#
loop_
_entity.id
_entity.type
_entity.pdbx_description
1 polymer ?
#
loop_
_entity_poly.entity_id
_entity_poly.type
_entity_poly.pdbx_seq_one_letter_code
_entity_poly.pdbx_strand_id
1 'polypeptide(L)'
;MTSEAAEIMEKLKDKKAEYEATASTDSSVNFEDNDNRIINEVLGPERYGRVRFQGSGVNPTQYFGSTSHQYMPSGSQSQAEVQRLKDQIVQIQASTDEQISQLRVEAAAREAEQNRKYNELQLQLQSMMTMFHQFQNKSS
;
A
#
# COMPACT_ATOMS: atom_id res chain seq x y z
N MET A 1 -1.12 35.43 -17.24
CA MET A 1 -1.65 34.96 -18.54
C MET A 1 -1.27 36.00 -19.57
N THR A 2 -0.57 35.59 -20.64
CA THR A 2 -0.12 36.49 -21.70
C THR A 2 -1.33 36.89 -22.55
N SER A 3 -1.44 38.17 -22.90
CA SER A 3 -2.54 38.72 -23.72
C SER A 3 -2.72 37.95 -25.04
N GLU A 4 -1.63 37.43 -25.59
CA GLU A 4 -1.61 36.59 -26.80
C GLU A 4 -2.41 35.29 -26.67
N ALA A 5 -2.34 34.61 -25.52
CA ALA A 5 -3.09 33.37 -25.30
C ALA A 5 -4.61 33.64 -25.19
N ALA A 6 -4.98 34.80 -24.64
CA ALA A 6 -6.38 35.23 -24.56
C ALA A 6 -6.93 35.57 -25.96
N GLU A 7 -6.14 36.29 -26.77
CA GLU A 7 -6.50 36.64 -28.15
C GLU A 7 -6.69 35.39 -29.03
N ILE A 8 -5.82 34.39 -28.89
CA ILE A 8 -5.94 33.12 -29.62
C ILE A 8 -7.20 32.35 -29.20
N MET A 9 -7.52 32.33 -27.91
CA MET A 9 -8.71 31.65 -27.39
C MET A 9 -10.00 32.30 -27.91
N GLU A 10 -10.03 33.63 -27.98
CA GLU A 10 -11.14 34.39 -28.55
C GLU A 10 -11.32 34.05 -30.04
N LYS A 11 -10.22 34.08 -30.82
CA LYS A 11 -10.24 33.70 -32.25
C LYS A 11 -10.74 32.28 -32.49
N LEU A 12 -10.31 31.31 -31.66
CA LEU A 12 -10.79 29.93 -31.77
C LEU A 12 -12.29 29.81 -31.46
N LYS A 13 -12.78 30.56 -30.46
CA LYS A 13 -14.20 30.56 -30.07
C LYS A 13 -15.08 31.18 -31.15
N ASP A 14 -14.66 32.31 -31.72
CA ASP A 14 -15.37 32.99 -32.80
C ASP A 14 -15.43 32.11 -34.05
N LYS A 15 -14.30 31.49 -34.41
CA LYS A 15 -14.24 30.63 -35.59
C LYS A 15 -15.07 29.36 -35.43
N LYS A 16 -15.13 28.79 -34.21
CA LYS A 16 -16.01 27.66 -33.89
C LYS A 16 -17.49 28.02 -34.06
N ALA A 17 -17.91 29.21 -33.63
CA ALA A 17 -19.30 29.67 -33.81
C ALA A 17 -19.67 29.88 -35.30
N GLU A 18 -18.74 30.38 -36.12
CA GLU A 18 -18.92 30.52 -37.57
C GLU A 18 -19.12 29.17 -38.27
N TYR A 19 -18.33 28.15 -37.88
CA TYR A 19 -18.43 26.81 -38.43
C TYR A 19 -19.66 26.03 -37.92
N GLU A 20 -20.08 26.21 -36.66
CA GLU A 20 -21.32 25.60 -36.15
C GLU A 20 -22.57 26.14 -36.87
N ALA A 21 -22.60 27.44 -37.17
CA ALA A 21 -23.70 28.05 -37.92
C ALA A 21 -23.82 27.51 -39.36
N THR A 22 -22.71 27.12 -39.98
CA THR A 22 -22.66 26.62 -41.36
C THR A 22 -22.80 25.09 -41.44
N ALA A 23 -22.22 24.34 -40.50
CA ALA A 23 -22.31 22.88 -40.42
C ALA A 23 -23.73 22.39 -40.10
N SER A 24 -24.58 23.22 -39.48
CA SER A 24 -26.00 22.92 -39.25
C SER A 24 -26.78 22.62 -40.55
N THR A 25 -26.25 23.00 -41.72
CA THR A 25 -26.89 22.80 -43.02
C THR A 25 -26.42 21.53 -43.76
N ASP A 26 -25.24 20.98 -43.43
CA ASP A 26 -24.61 19.89 -44.20
C ASP A 26 -24.27 18.72 -43.25
N SER A 27 -25.24 17.83 -43.03
CA SER A 27 -25.25 16.84 -41.94
C SER A 27 -24.26 15.68 -42.08
N SER A 28 -23.20 15.82 -42.88
CA SER A 28 -22.24 14.75 -43.19
C SER A 28 -20.79 15.07 -42.84
N VAL A 29 -20.51 16.20 -42.16
CA VAL A 29 -19.14 16.59 -41.82
C VAL A 29 -18.79 16.09 -40.42
N ASN A 30 -17.76 15.26 -40.29
CA ASN A 30 -17.24 14.76 -39.02
C ASN A 30 -16.82 15.94 -38.12
N PHE A 31 -17.35 16.00 -36.89
CA PHE A 31 -17.05 17.09 -35.94
C PHE A 31 -15.55 17.22 -35.66
N GLU A 32 -14.82 16.10 -35.64
CA GLU A 32 -13.37 16.08 -35.43
C GLU A 32 -12.60 16.75 -36.59
N ASP A 33 -13.10 16.65 -37.82
CA ASP A 33 -12.50 17.29 -39.00
C ASP A 33 -12.70 18.81 -38.98
N ASN A 34 -13.82 19.29 -38.43
CA ASN A 34 -14.10 20.72 -38.28
C ASN A 34 -13.20 21.37 -37.23
N ASP A 35 -13.01 20.74 -36.06
CA ASP A 35 -12.10 21.26 -35.03
C ASP A 35 -10.65 21.30 -35.55
N ASN A 36 -10.24 20.27 -36.29
CA ASN A 36 -8.92 20.23 -36.92
C ASN A 36 -8.71 21.37 -37.93
N ARG A 37 -9.74 21.69 -38.70
CA ARG A 37 -9.75 22.79 -39.66
C ARG A 37 -9.67 24.15 -38.97
N ILE A 38 -10.50 24.39 -37.95
CA ILE A 38 -10.49 25.62 -37.15
C ILE A 38 -9.11 25.87 -36.54
N ILE A 39 -8.52 24.83 -35.94
CA ILE A 39 -7.20 24.91 -35.34
C ILE A 39 -6.12 25.21 -36.39
N ASN A 40 -6.24 24.67 -37.61
CA ASN A 40 -5.28 24.96 -38.68
C ASN A 40 -5.42 26.38 -39.25
N GLU A 41 -6.63 26.93 -39.27
CA GLU A 41 -6.89 28.30 -39.72
C GLU A 41 -6.39 29.34 -38.71
N VAL A 42 -6.53 29.08 -37.40
CA VAL A 42 -6.11 30.03 -36.36
C VAL A 42 -4.62 29.90 -36.01
N LEU A 43 -4.11 28.67 -35.90
CA LEU A 43 -2.74 28.40 -35.42
C LEU A 43 -1.77 27.93 -36.52
N GLY A 44 -2.27 27.76 -37.74
CA GLY A 44 -1.50 27.24 -38.87
C GLY A 44 -1.51 25.71 -38.98
N PRO A 45 -1.01 25.18 -40.12
CA PRO A 45 -0.96 23.74 -40.35
C PRO A 45 -0.19 22.98 -39.28
N GLU A 46 -0.53 21.70 -39.10
CA GLU A 46 0.20 20.81 -38.20
C GLU A 46 1.70 20.78 -38.53
N ARG A 47 2.55 20.92 -37.52
CA ARG A 47 4.02 20.87 -37.65
C ARG A 47 4.61 19.86 -36.68
N TYR A 48 5.75 19.30 -37.06
CA TYR A 48 6.50 18.36 -36.21
C TYR A 48 6.77 18.95 -34.82
N GLY A 49 6.39 18.23 -33.77
CA GLY A 49 6.53 18.65 -32.37
C GLY A 49 5.32 19.39 -31.78
N ARG A 50 4.27 19.65 -32.56
CA ARG A 50 3.00 20.15 -32.05
C ARG A 50 2.23 18.99 -31.38
N VAL A 51 1.86 19.18 -30.11
CA VAL A 51 1.10 18.18 -29.34
C VAL A 51 -0.36 18.55 -29.36
N ARG A 52 -1.19 17.69 -29.96
CA ARG A 52 -2.66 17.75 -29.85
C ARG A 52 -3.11 16.71 -28.84
N PHE A 53 -3.95 17.13 -27.89
CA PHE A 53 -4.66 16.20 -27.02
C PHE A 53 -6.07 16.01 -27.60
N GLN A 54 -6.45 14.79 -27.96
CA GLN A 54 -7.85 14.49 -28.24
C GLN A 54 -8.60 14.49 -26.90
N GLY A 55 -9.52 15.43 -26.74
CA GLY A 55 -10.32 15.57 -25.52
C GLY A 55 -10.80 17.00 -25.33
N SER A 56 -12.04 17.15 -24.87
CA SER A 56 -12.60 18.44 -24.49
C SER A 56 -11.97 18.90 -23.16
N GLY A 57 -10.85 19.62 -23.22
CA GLY A 57 -10.32 20.42 -22.10
C GLY A 57 -8.86 20.19 -21.70
N VAL A 58 -8.40 21.02 -20.75
CA VAL A 58 -7.06 20.98 -20.10
C VAL A 58 -6.95 19.94 -18.98
N ASN A 59 -8.01 19.16 -18.74
CA ASN A 59 -7.97 18.14 -17.72
C ASN A 59 -7.45 16.85 -18.36
N PRO A 60 -6.31 16.28 -17.89
CA PRO A 60 -5.83 15.00 -18.38
C PRO A 60 -6.88 13.93 -18.07
N THR A 61 -7.76 13.66 -19.04
CA THR A 61 -8.59 12.46 -18.99
C THR A 61 -7.61 11.33 -19.16
N GLN A 62 -7.41 10.57 -18.09
CA GLN A 62 -6.34 9.60 -17.90
C GLN A 62 -6.14 8.75 -19.16
N TYR A 63 -5.20 9.16 -20.01
CA TYR A 63 -4.80 8.46 -21.22
C TYR A 63 -3.81 7.35 -20.85
N PHE A 64 -4.25 6.52 -19.92
CA PHE A 64 -3.65 5.23 -19.64
C PHE A 64 -4.82 4.35 -19.26
N GLY A 65 -5.51 3.87 -20.30
CA GLY A 65 -6.42 2.75 -20.16
C GLY A 65 -5.68 1.62 -19.45
N SER A 66 -6.41 0.83 -18.66
CA SER A 66 -5.91 -0.30 -17.88
C SER A 66 -5.19 -1.40 -18.69
N THR A 67 -4.90 -1.17 -19.97
CA THR A 67 -4.19 -2.04 -20.90
C THR A 67 -2.69 -1.80 -20.96
N SER A 68 -2.14 -0.76 -20.30
CA SER A 68 -0.67 -0.57 -20.24
C SER A 68 0.09 -1.53 -19.31
N HIS A 69 -0.55 -2.59 -18.83
CA HIS A 69 0.14 -3.67 -18.11
C HIS A 69 1.10 -4.49 -18.99
N GLN A 70 1.19 -4.23 -20.30
CA GLN A 70 2.04 -5.02 -21.20
C GLN A 70 3.47 -4.49 -21.37
N TYR A 71 3.86 -3.38 -20.75
CA TYR A 71 5.24 -2.86 -20.84
C TYR A 71 6.04 -2.90 -19.53
N MET A 72 5.53 -3.48 -18.45
CA MET A 72 6.32 -3.73 -17.23
C MET A 72 5.92 -5.05 -16.57
N PRO A 73 6.69 -6.15 -16.76
CA PRO A 73 6.44 -7.39 -16.01
C PRO A 73 6.74 -7.22 -14.50
N SER A 74 7.49 -6.17 -14.14
CA SER A 74 7.99 -5.88 -12.78
C SER A 74 6.89 -5.59 -11.74
N GLY A 75 5.69 -5.15 -12.17
CA GLY A 75 4.55 -4.95 -11.26
C GLY A 75 4.08 -6.24 -10.61
N SER A 76 4.00 -7.33 -11.40
CA SER A 76 3.60 -8.65 -10.90
C SER A 76 4.66 -9.31 -10.02
N GLN A 77 5.93 -9.15 -10.37
CA GLN A 77 7.06 -9.70 -9.62
C GLN A 77 7.21 -9.03 -8.25
N SER A 78 7.17 -7.70 -8.20
CA SER A 78 7.22 -6.95 -6.93
C SER A 78 6.04 -7.28 -6.01
N GLN A 79 4.84 -7.48 -6.58
CA GLN A 79 3.65 -7.83 -5.81
C GLN A 79 3.70 -9.27 -5.26
N ALA A 80 4.25 -10.22 -6.02
CA ALA A 80 4.50 -11.59 -5.55
C ALA A 80 5.57 -11.64 -4.45
N GLU A 81 6.65 -10.87 -4.57
CA GLU A 81 7.70 -10.77 -3.55
C GLU A 81 7.15 -10.18 -2.24
N VAL A 82 6.33 -9.13 -2.33
CA VAL A 82 5.64 -8.54 -1.17
C VAL A 82 4.71 -9.55 -0.49
N GLN A 83 3.98 -10.35 -1.25
CA GLN A 83 3.12 -11.38 -0.68
C GLN A 83 3.94 -12.47 0.03
N ARG A 84 5.02 -12.95 -0.60
CA ARG A 84 5.94 -13.93 0.01
C ARG A 84 6.53 -13.41 1.32
N LEU A 85 6.93 -12.13 1.36
CA LEU A 85 7.45 -11.50 2.58
C LEU A 85 6.38 -11.41 3.67
N LYS A 86 5.13 -11.09 3.34
CA LYS A 86 4.02 -11.11 4.30
C LYS A 86 3.82 -12.51 4.89
N ASP A 87 3.80 -13.53 4.04
CA ASP A 87 3.61 -14.91 4.48
C ASP A 87 4.77 -15.36 5.38
N GLN A 88 6.01 -14.96 5.04
CA GLN A 88 7.18 -15.21 5.86
C GLN A 88 7.12 -14.50 7.22
N ILE A 89 6.64 -13.26 7.28
CA ILE A 89 6.45 -12.54 8.55
C ILE A 89 5.41 -13.24 9.41
N VAL A 90 4.29 -13.68 8.83
CA VAL A 90 3.26 -14.43 9.56
C VAL A 90 3.82 -15.75 10.11
N GLN A 91 4.61 -16.47 9.32
CA GLN A 91 5.24 -17.71 9.76
C GLN A 91 6.25 -17.48 10.90
N ILE A 92 7.10 -16.45 10.78
CA ILE A 92 8.06 -16.09 11.83
C ILE A 92 7.30 -15.72 13.11
N GLN A 93 6.26 -14.89 13.02
CA GLN A 93 5.45 -14.47 14.16
C GLN A 93 4.83 -15.68 14.88
N ALA A 94 4.22 -16.60 14.13
CA ALA A 94 3.65 -17.82 14.70
C ALA A 94 4.72 -18.68 15.40
N SER A 95 5.90 -18.86 14.78
CA SER A 95 6.98 -19.63 15.37
C SER A 95 7.57 -18.99 16.64
N THR A 96 7.64 -17.65 16.68
CA THR A 96 8.12 -16.93 17.86
C THR A 96 7.11 -17.00 19.00
N ASP A 97 5.82 -16.91 18.71
CA ASP A 97 4.76 -17.00 19.72
C ASP A 97 4.75 -18.40 20.35
N GLU A 98 4.96 -19.44 19.54
CA GLU A 98 5.08 -20.82 20.01
C GLU A 98 6.32 -21.01 20.91
N GLN A 99 7.49 -20.49 20.51
CA GLN A 99 8.70 -20.54 21.34
C GLN A 99 8.55 -19.79 22.67
N ILE A 100 7.90 -18.61 22.65
CA ILE A 100 7.62 -17.84 23.87
C ILE A 100 6.71 -18.64 24.81
N SER A 101 5.69 -19.31 24.26
CA SER A 101 4.79 -20.16 25.05
C SER A 101 5.55 -21.31 25.71
N GLN A 102 6.41 -22.00 24.95
CA GLN A 102 7.25 -23.10 25.48
C GLN A 102 8.18 -22.62 26.59
N LEU A 103 8.89 -21.49 26.38
CA LEU A 103 9.79 -20.93 27.38
C LEU A 103 9.06 -20.54 28.68
N ARG A 104 7.83 -20.03 28.59
CA ARG A 104 7.02 -19.72 29.77
C ARG A 104 6.60 -20.96 30.54
N VAL A 105 6.19 -22.02 29.83
CA VAL A 105 5.85 -23.30 30.46
C VAL A 105 7.08 -23.91 31.14
N GLU A 106 8.23 -23.88 30.47
CA GLU A 106 9.48 -24.40 31.03
C GLU A 106 9.94 -23.59 32.26
N ALA A 107 9.84 -22.26 32.21
CA ALA A 107 10.15 -21.40 33.34
C ALA A 107 9.26 -21.70 34.55
N ALA A 108 7.94 -21.86 34.33
CA ALA A 108 7.00 -22.21 35.40
C ALA A 108 7.28 -23.60 35.99
N ALA A 109 7.65 -24.57 35.15
CA ALA A 109 8.02 -25.91 35.62
C ALA A 109 9.29 -25.88 36.49
N ARG A 110 10.32 -25.12 36.07
CA ARG A 110 11.55 -24.96 36.84
C ARG A 110 11.30 -24.26 38.19
N GLU A 111 10.47 -23.23 38.22
CA GLU A 111 10.08 -22.54 39.45
C GLU A 111 9.33 -23.47 40.41
N ALA A 112 8.36 -24.25 39.89
CA ALA A 112 7.63 -25.22 40.69
C ALA A 112 8.53 -26.31 41.29
N GLU A 113 9.52 -26.81 40.53
CA GLU A 113 10.48 -27.79 41.02
C GLU A 113 11.39 -27.19 42.11
N GLN A 114 11.85 -25.94 41.93
CA GLN A 114 12.68 -25.26 42.91
C GLN A 114 11.92 -25.02 44.22
N ASN A 115 10.66 -24.60 44.12
CA ASN A 115 9.79 -24.44 45.29
C ASN A 115 9.53 -25.77 46.02
N ARG A 116 9.39 -26.88 45.29
CA ARG A 116 9.31 -28.23 45.92
C ARG A 116 10.56 -28.55 46.72
N LYS A 117 11.76 -28.37 46.13
CA LYS A 117 13.04 -28.60 46.82
C LYS A 117 13.19 -27.72 48.06
N TYR A 118 12.76 -26.47 47.98
CA TYR A 118 12.78 -25.56 49.13
C TYR A 118 11.85 -26.03 50.26
N ASN A 119 10.61 -26.43 49.93
CA ASN A 119 9.65 -26.93 50.90
C ASN A 119 10.12 -28.24 51.56
N GLU A 120 10.71 -29.15 50.80
CA GLU A 120 11.31 -30.40 51.32
C GLU A 120 12.44 -30.12 52.29
N LEU A 121 13.33 -29.18 51.95
CA LEU A 121 14.43 -28.77 52.84
C LEU A 121 13.90 -28.17 54.13
N GLN A 122 12.86 -27.33 54.05
CA GLN A 122 12.22 -26.74 55.22
C GLN A 122 11.62 -27.82 56.14
N LEU A 123 10.95 -28.82 55.56
CA LEU A 123 10.40 -29.95 56.32
C LEU A 123 11.49 -30.80 56.99
N GLN A 124 12.59 -31.07 56.30
CA GLN A 124 13.73 -31.78 56.90
C GLN A 124 14.32 -31.01 58.08
N LEU A 125 14.53 -29.70 57.94
CA LEU A 125 15.02 -28.85 59.02
C LEU A 125 14.08 -28.86 60.23
N GLN A 126 12.76 -28.75 60.00
CA GLN A 126 11.76 -28.80 61.06
C GLN A 126 11.78 -30.15 61.81
N SER A 127 11.86 -31.26 61.07
CA SER A 127 11.96 -32.60 61.64
C SER A 127 13.21 -32.74 62.52
N MET A 128 14.35 -32.25 62.05
CA MET A 128 15.61 -32.31 62.78
C MET A 128 15.57 -31.46 64.06
N MET A 129 14.95 -30.29 64.01
CA MET A 129 14.74 -29.41 65.18
C MET A 129 13.87 -30.09 66.25
N THR A 130 12.83 -30.81 65.80
CA THR A 130 11.92 -31.53 66.70
C THR A 130 12.64 -32.70 67.38
N MET A 131 13.42 -33.48 66.63
CA MET A 131 14.23 -34.56 67.21
C MET A 131 15.28 -34.04 68.19
N PHE A 132 15.96 -32.92 67.87
CA PHE A 132 16.92 -32.30 68.77
C PHE A 132 16.27 -31.87 70.09
N HIS A 133 15.09 -31.24 70.04
CA HIS A 133 14.37 -30.83 71.23
C HIS A 133 13.95 -32.03 72.10
N GLN A 134 13.48 -33.12 71.49
CA GLN A 134 13.16 -34.37 72.21
C GLN A 134 14.39 -35.00 72.87
N PHE A 135 15.55 -34.95 72.22
CA PHE A 135 16.80 -35.48 72.77
C PHE A 135 17.25 -34.69 74.01
N GLN A 136 17.17 -33.35 73.96
CA GLN A 136 17.46 -32.49 75.12
C GLN A 136 16.53 -32.78 76.29
N ASN A 137 15.22 -32.94 76.03
CA ASN A 137 14.21 -33.16 77.07
C ASN A 137 14.26 -34.57 77.71
N LYS A 138 14.86 -35.56 77.04
CA LYS A 138 15.07 -36.92 77.60
C LYS A 138 16.33 -37.05 78.46
N SER A 139 17.20 -36.05 78.45
CA SER A 139 18.50 -36.06 79.13
C SER A 139 18.49 -35.31 80.47
N SER A 140 17.34 -34.76 80.88
CA SER A 140 17.04 -34.22 82.22
C SER A 140 16.09 -35.14 82.96
#